data_AF-A0A699WYH0-F1
#
_entry.id   AF-A0A699WYH0-F1
#
_cell.length_a   1.000
_cell.length_b   1.000
_cell.length_c   1.000
_cell.angle_alpha   90.00
_cell.angle_beta   90.00
_cell.angle_gamma   90.00
#
_symmetry.space_group_name_H-M   'P 1'
#
loop_
_entity.id
_entity.type
_entity.pdbx_description
1 polymer ?
#
loop_
_entity_poly.entity_id
_entity_poly.type
_entity_poly.pdbx_seq_one_letter_code
_entity_poly.pdbx_strand_id
1 'polypeptide(L)' 'ITAATFIVLYKQPKNAERQKAVQDFFRWTLESGQEQARSLDFAPIPADLKTQIEAYWGDAPKAQ' A
#
# COMPACT_ATOMS: atom_id res chain seq x y z
N ILE A 1 23.45 -6.09 -2.33
CA ILE A 1 22.40 -7.12 -2.09
C ILE A 1 21.11 -6.34 -1.83
N THR A 2 20.05 -6.58 -2.60
CA THR A 2 18.75 -5.94 -2.41
C THR A 2 17.73 -7.01 -2.03
N ALA A 3 16.79 -6.67 -1.15
CA ALA A 3 15.73 -7.56 -0.71
C ALA A 3 14.40 -6.82 -0.75
N ALA A 4 13.33 -7.53 -1.13
CA ALA A 4 11.98 -6.97 -1.16
C ALA A 4 11.28 -7.17 0.19
N THR A 5 10.56 -6.14 0.63
CA THR A 5 9.61 -6.21 1.74
C THR A 5 8.20 -6.25 1.18
N PHE A 6 7.31 -7.03 1.78
CA PHE A 6 5.95 -7.22 1.30
C PHE A 6 4.92 -6.68 2.31
N ILE A 7 3.88 -6.05 1.78
CA ILE A 7 2.66 -5.72 2.52
C ILE A 7 1.61 -6.77 2.16
N VAL A 8 1.06 -7.46 3.16
CA VAL A 8 0.04 -8.50 2.97
C VAL A 8 -1.30 -7.98 3.48
N LEU A 9 -2.32 -8.02 2.62
CA LEU A 9 -3.67 -7.55 2.91
C LEU A 9 -4.68 -8.68 2.72
N TYR A 10 -5.79 -8.63 3.45
CA TYR A 10 -6.90 -9.55 3.23
C TYR A 10 -7.58 -9.26 1.90
N LYS A 11 -7.73 -10.31 1.08
CA LYS A 11 -8.50 -10.26 -0.18
C LYS A 11 -10.01 -10.11 0.08
N GLN A 12 -10.51 -10.73 1.14
CA GLN A 12 -11.91 -10.65 1.59
C GLN A 12 -11.93 -10.29 3.07
N PRO A 13 -11.98 -8.99 3.40
CA PRO A 13 -11.96 -8.54 4.79
C PRO A 13 -13.29 -8.84 5.47
N LYS A 14 -13.26 -9.36 6.70
CA LYS A 14 -14.47 -9.57 7.51
C LYS A 14 -15.09 -8.26 8.04
N ASN A 15 -14.31 -7.18 8.07
CA ASN A 15 -14.75 -5.86 8.52
C ASN A 15 -14.27 -4.81 7.52
N ALA A 16 -15.22 -4.16 6.84
CA ALA A 16 -14.95 -3.18 5.80
C ALA A 16 -14.30 -1.89 6.32
N GLU A 17 -14.70 -1.43 7.52
CA GLU A 17 -14.13 -0.21 8.13
C GLU A 17 -12.65 -0.40 8.46
N ARG A 18 -12.29 -1.55 9.03
CA ARG A 18 -10.90 -1.89 9.32
C ARG A 18 -10.08 -2.00 8.04
N GLN A 19 -10.61 -2.65 7.00
CA GLN A 19 -9.93 -2.73 5.71
C GLN A 19 -9.67 -1.34 5.14
N LYS A 20 -10.68 -0.47 5.18
CA LYS A 20 -10.57 0.90 4.70
C LYS A 20 -9.48 1.67 5.45
N ALA A 21 -9.45 1.58 6.78
CA ALA A 21 -8.40 2.21 7.58
C ALA A 21 -6.99 1.73 7.21
N VAL A 22 -6.82 0.42 6.96
CA VAL A 22 -5.54 -0.15 6.51
C VAL A 22 -5.16 0.35 5.12
N GLN A 23 -6.09 0.38 4.17
CA GLN A 23 -5.85 0.92 2.82
C GLN A 23 -5.47 2.40 2.87
N ASP A 24 -6.17 3.20 3.68
CA ASP A 24 -5.91 4.63 3.83
C ASP A 24 -4.52 4.87 4.46
N PHE A 25 -4.14 4.07 5.46
CA PHE A 25 -2.79 4.09 6.03
C PHE A 25 -1.73 3.81 4.97
N PHE A 26 -1.86 2.71 4.22
CA PHE A 26 -0.83 2.38 3.22
C PHE A 26 -0.80 3.37 2.06
N ARG A 27 -1.94 3.90 1.63
CA ARG A 27 -1.99 5.00 0.66
C ARG A 27 -1.16 6.17 1.15
N TRP A 28 -1.39 6.63 2.39
CA TRP A 28 -0.58 7.68 3.00
C TRP A 28 0.92 7.33 3.02
N THR A 29 1.30 6.09 3.34
CA THR A 29 2.72 5.68 3.32
C THR A 29 3.35 5.77 1.92
N LEU A 30 2.58 5.52 0.85
CA LEU A 30 3.07 5.64 -0.53
C LEU A 30 3.27 7.10 -0.95
N GLU A 31 2.49 8.03 -0.39
CA GLU A 31 2.60 9.47 -0.71
C GLU A 31 3.59 10.22 0.20
N SER A 32 3.39 10.08 1.51
CA SER A 32 4.05 10.88 2.54
C SER A 32 5.16 10.12 3.26
N GLY A 33 5.18 8.79 3.17
CA GLY A 33 6.16 7.93 3.86
C GLY A 33 7.53 7.84 3.17
N GLN A 34 7.67 8.44 1.98
CA GLN A 34 8.88 8.28 1.16
C GLN A 34 10.12 8.95 1.78
N GLU A 35 9.95 10.04 2.53
CA GLU A 35 11.08 10.67 3.23
C GLU A 35 11.60 9.80 4.38
N GLN A 36 10.70 9.18 5.15
CA GLN A 36 11.07 8.25 6.21
C GLN A 36 11.70 6.99 5.63
N ALA A 37 11.21 6.49 4.49
CA ALA A 37 11.80 5.36 3.79
C ALA A 37 13.25 5.66 3.37
N ARG A 38 13.53 6.85 2.84
CA ARG A 38 14.89 7.29 2.50
C ARG A 38 15.80 7.39 3.73
N SER A 39 15.28 7.89 4.86
CA SER A 39 16.03 7.94 6.13
C SER A 39 16.44 6.56 6.64
N LEU A 40 15.70 5.52 6.25
CA LEU A 40 15.97 4.12 6.57
C LEU A 40 16.68 3.37 5.43
N ASP A 41 17.26 4.08 4.46
CA ASP A 41 17.96 3.54 3.28
C ASP A 41 17.12 2.61 2.39
N PHE A 42 15.79 2.76 2.38
CA PHE A 42 14.91 2.07 1.43
C PHE A 42 14.90 2.79 0.07
N ALA A 43 14.80 2.00 -1.00
CA ALA A 43 14.61 2.54 -2.35
C ALA A 43 13.24 3.23 -2.46
N PRO A 44 13.16 4.42 -3.10
CA PRO A 44 11.90 5.10 -3.30
C PRO A 44 10.98 4.30 -4.22
N ILE A 45 9.69 4.32 -3.93
CA ILE A 45 8.68 3.63 -4.74
C ILE A 45 8.47 4.42 -6.04
N PRO A 46 8.60 3.78 -7.22
CA PRO A 46 8.33 4.42 -8.50
C PRO A 46 6.87 4.90 -8.62
N ALA A 47 6.67 6.03 -9.30
CA ALA A 47 5.33 6.62 -9.46
C ALA A 47 4.36 5.72 -10.23
N ASP A 48 4.85 4.99 -11.23
CA ASP A 48 4.07 4.00 -11.99
C ASP A 48 3.61 2.84 -11.09
N LEU A 49 4.47 2.38 -10.18
CA LEU A 49 4.11 1.34 -9.22
C LEU A 49 3.05 1.83 -8.23
N LYS A 50 3.14 3.09 -7.75
CA LYS A 50 2.09 3.69 -6.92
C LYS A 50 0.74 3.68 -7.65
N THR A 51 0.70 4.12 -8.91
CA THR A 51 -0.53 4.12 -9.72
C THR A 51 -1.11 2.72 -9.90
N GLN A 52 -0.26 1.71 -10.13
CA GLN A 52 -0.70 0.31 -10.23
C GLN A 52 -1.33 -0.22 -8.94
N ILE A 53 -0.75 0.14 -7.78
CA ILE A 53 -1.29 -0.24 -6.47
C ILE A 53 -2.66 0.40 -6.24
N GLU A 54 -2.80 1.70 -6.53
CA GLU A 54 -4.05 2.44 -6.37
C GLU A 54 -5.15 1.89 -7.29
N ALA A 55 -4.82 1.57 -8.54
CA ALA A 55 -5.75 0.93 -9.48
C ALA A 55 -6.20 -0.44 -8.97
N TYR A 56 -5.26 -1.28 -8.50
CA TYR A 56 -5.56 -2.60 -7.95
C TYR A 56 -6.51 -2.53 -6.74
N TRP A 57 -6.38 -1.51 -5.90
CA TRP A 57 -7.31 -1.29 -4.78
C TRP A 57 -8.68 -0.74 -5.22
N GLY A 58 -8.73 0.08 -6.27
CA GLY A 58 -9.99 0.55 -6.86
C GLY A 58 -10.80 -0.58 -7.50
N ASP A 59 -10.11 -1.56 -8.09
CA ASP A 59 -10.68 -2.77 -8.69
C ASP A 59 -10.84 -3.93 -7.69
N ALA A 60 -10.37 -3.77 -6.45
CA ALA A 60 -10.49 -4.80 -5.44
C ALA A 60 -11.98 -5.11 -5.19
N PRO A 61 -12.39 -6.39 -5.16
CA PRO A 61 -13.79 -6.77 -5.03
C PRO A 61 -14.38 -6.11 -3.79
N LYS A 62 -15.45 -5.33 -3.99
CA LYS A 62 -16.24 -4.77 -2.91
C LYS A 62 -16.67 -5.94 -2.01
N ALA A 63 -16.39 -5.83 -0.72
CA ALA A 63 -16.75 -6.86 0.25
C ALA A 63 -18.23 -7.25 0.04
N GLN A 64 -18.46 -8.53 -0.25
CA GLN A 64 -19.77 -9.13 -0.45
C GLN A 64 -20.47 -9.30 0.91
#